data_AF-A0AAD7F391-F1
#
_entry.id   AF-A0AAD7F391-F1
#
_cell.length_a   1.000
_cell.length_b   1.000
_cell.length_c   1.000
_cell.angle_alpha   90.00
_cell.angle_beta   90.00
_cell.angle_gamma   90.00
#
_symmetry.space_group_name_H-M   'P 1'
#
loop_
_entity.id
_entity.type
_entity.pdbx_description
1 polymer ?
#
loop_
_entity_poly.entity_id
_entity_poly.type
_entity_poly.pdbx_seq_one_letter_code
_entity_poly.pdbx_strand_id
1 'polypeptide(L)' 'MAQVSIAWAMSKEGASAPIIGSTSLANLADAIAAVHIKLTEEEMKSLEEPYLPMAVFGHQ' A
#
# COMPACT_ATOMS: atom_id res chain seq x y z
N MET A 1 8.21 -7.52 1.03
CA MET A 1 6.88 -7.31 0.42
C MET A 1 6.07 -6.23 1.13
N ALA A 2 6.05 -6.16 2.46
CA ALA A 2 5.29 -5.14 3.21
C ALA A 2 5.61 -3.69 2.78
N GLN A 3 6.89 -3.38 2.52
CA GLN A 3 7.32 -2.05 2.10
C GLN A 3 6.68 -1.61 0.77
N VAL A 4 6.70 -2.49 -0.24
CA VAL A 4 6.13 -2.21 -1.58
C VAL A 4 4.62 -2.03 -1.49
N SER A 5 3.91 -2.86 -0.72
CA SER A 5 2.46 -2.73 -0.55
C SER A 5 2.07 -1.43 0.15
N ILE A 6 2.85 -1.00 1.16
CA ILE A 6 2.58 0.25 1.88
C ILE A 6 2.87 1.45 0.98
N ALA A 7 3.99 1.44 0.25
CA ALA A 7 4.33 2.50 -0.70
C ALA A 7 3.28 2.63 -1.82
N TRP A 8 2.79 1.50 -2.35
CA TRP A 8 1.71 1.49 -3.34
C TRP A 8 0.40 2.06 -2.78
N ALA A 9 0.01 1.66 -1.56
CA ALA A 9 -1.19 2.18 -0.91
C ALA A 9 -1.11 3.69 -0.68
N MET A 10 0.06 4.21 -0.27
CA MET A 10 0.32 5.65 -0.08
C MET A 10 0.35 6.45 -1.38
N SER A 11 0.62 5.80 -2.51
CA SER A 11 0.70 6.48 -3.81
C SER A 11 -0.68 6.76 -4.42
N LYS A 12 -1.76 6.26 -3.82
CA LYS A 12 -3.14 6.46 -4.32
C LYS A 12 -3.67 7.82 -3.90
N GLU A 13 -4.37 8.49 -4.83
CA GLU A 13 -4.91 9.84 -4.64
C GLU A 13 -5.83 9.98 -3.42
N GLY A 14 -6.52 8.91 -3.00
CA GLY A 14 -7.40 8.90 -1.83
C GLY A 14 -6.74 8.47 -0.50
N ALA A 15 -5.45 8.15 -0.48
CA ALA A 15 -4.79 7.53 0.68
C ALA A 15 -3.54 8.30 1.12
N SER A 16 -3.72 9.34 1.93
CA SER A 16 -2.61 10.20 2.39
C SER A 16 -1.78 9.59 3.52
N ALA A 17 -2.39 8.83 4.43
CA ALA A 17 -1.72 8.27 5.61
C ALA A 17 -2.35 6.92 6.01
N PRO A 18 -1.77 5.78 5.60
CA PRO A 18 -2.24 4.47 6.02
C PRO A 18 -2.02 4.26 7.52
N ILE A 19 -2.96 3.56 8.18
CA ILE A 19 -2.84 3.14 9.58
C ILE A 19 -2.35 1.70 9.60
N ILE A 20 -1.09 1.49 10.00
CA ILE A 20 -0.47 0.16 10.04
C ILE A 20 -0.36 -0.32 11.49
N GLY A 21 -1.00 -1.47 11.78
CA GLY A 21 -0.79 -2.20 13.03
C GLY A 21 0.42 -3.13 12.91
N SER A 22 1.29 -3.14 13.91
CA SER A 22 2.40 -4.10 14.01
C SER A 22 2.53 -4.63 15.44
N THR A 23 2.83 -5.92 15.55
CA THR A 23 3.18 -6.60 16.81
C THR A 23 4.68 -6.90 16.93
N SER A 24 5.48 -6.50 15.93
CA SER A 24 6.93 -6.74 15.86
C SER A 24 7.68 -5.46 15.50
N LEU A 25 8.83 -5.23 16.16
CA LEU A 25 9.70 -4.10 15.87
C LEU A 25 10.30 -4.18 14.45
N ALA A 26 10.59 -5.38 13.96
CA ALA A 26 11.12 -5.56 12.61
C ALA A 26 10.08 -5.12 11.55
N ASN A 27 8.82 -5.52 11.73
CA ASN A 27 7.73 -5.12 10.84
C ASN A 27 7.44 -3.61 10.90
N LEU A 28 7.62 -3.00 12.09
CA LEU A 28 7.52 -1.54 12.23
C LEU A 28 8.63 -0.83 11.46
N ALA A 29 9.88 -1.31 11.55
CA ALA A 29 11.00 -0.75 10.81
C ALA A 29 10.77 -0.84 9.29
N ASP A 30 10.24 -1.96 8.80
CA ASP A 30 9.85 -2.10 7.41
C ASP A 30 8.75 -1.12 7.01
N ALA A 31 7.70 -0.96 7.83
CA ALA A 31 6.63 -0.01 7.54
C ALA A 31 7.16 1.44 7.45
N ILE A 32 8.12 1.81 8.29
CA ILE A 32 8.77 3.13 8.25
C ILE A 32 9.61 3.28 6.97
N ALA A 33 10.42 2.26 6.62
CA ALA A 33 11.26 2.29 5.43
C ALA A 33 10.44 2.48 4.13
N ALA A 34 9.20 1.97 4.10
CA ALA A 34 8.28 2.13 2.98
C ALA A 34 8.00 3.59 2.60
N VAL A 35 8.04 4.53 3.55
CA VAL A 35 7.79 5.96 3.32
C VAL A 35 8.80 6.58 2.36
N HIS A 36 9.99 6.00 2.26
CA HIS A 36 11.05 6.49 1.38
C HIS A 36 11.03 5.86 -0.01
N ILE A 37 10.15 4.89 -0.26
CA ILE A 37 10.06 4.19 -1.54
C ILE A 37 9.11 4.96 -2.44
N LYS A 38 9.60 5.32 -3.63
CA LYS A 38 8.78 5.85 -4.72
C LYS A 38 8.72 4.80 -5.82
N LEU A 39 7.50 4.39 -6.16
CA LEU A 39 7.25 3.48 -7.27
C LEU A 39 7.25 4.28 -8.57
N THR A 40 7.85 3.69 -9.60
CA THR A 40 7.75 4.21 -10.97
C THR A 40 6.36 3.93 -11.54
N GLU A 41 6.01 4.63 -12.62
CA GLU A 41 4.73 4.42 -13.32
C GLU A 41 4.61 2.98 -13.87
N GLU A 42 5.72 2.40 -14.33
CA GLU A 42 5.77 1.03 -14.82
C GLU A 42 5.51 0.01 -13.71
N GLU A 43 6.12 0.20 -12.53
CA GLU A 43 5.90 -0.65 -11.36
C GLU A 43 4.46 -0.51 -10.82
N MET A 44 3.92 0.71 -10.76
CA MET A 44 2.52 0.91 -10.38
C MET A 44 1.57 0.19 -11.34
N LYS A 45 1.79 0.33 -12.65
CA LYS A 45 0.98 -0.34 -13.67
C LYS A 45 1.04 -1.86 -13.54
N SER A 46 2.24 -2.41 -13.31
CA SER A 46 2.43 -3.85 -13.08
C SER A 46 1.68 -4.34 -11.84
N LEU A 47 1.62 -3.55 -10.77
CA LEU A 47 0.88 -3.89 -9.55
C LEU A 47 -0.63 -3.76 -9.70
N GLU A 48 -1.10 -2.85 -10.57
CA GLU A 48 -2.51 -2.58 -10.81
C GLU A 48 -3.16 -3.50 -11.84
N GLU A 49 -2.40 -3.98 -12.83
CA GLU A 49 -2.91 -4.91 -13.86
C GLU A 49 -3.63 -6.14 -13.29
N PRO A 50 -3.13 -6.83 -12.24
CA PRO A 50 -3.87 -7.93 -11.60
C PRO A 50 -4.92 -7.47 -10.57
N TYR A 51 -4.95 -6.20 -10.18
CA TYR A 51 -5.80 -5.70 -9.09
C TYR A 51 -7.21 -5.37 -9.59
N LEU A 52 -8.21 -6.16 -9.18
CA LEU A 52 -9.61 -5.94 -9.53
C LEU A 52 -10.35 -5.19 -8.41
N PRO A 53 -11.02 -4.06 -8.69
CA PRO A 53 -11.82 -3.37 -7.70
C PRO A 53 -12.99 -4.25 -7.24
N MET A 54 -13.21 -4.32 -5.93
CA MET A 54 -14.38 -5.01 -5.38
C MET A 54 -15.54 -4.04 -5.21
N ALA A 55 -16.72 -4.46 -5.63
CA ALA A 55 -17.95 -3.73 -5.36
C ALA A 55 -18.22 -3.71 -3.84
N VAL A 56 -18.80 -2.60 -3.37
CA VAL A 56 -19.16 -2.48 -1.95
C VAL A 56 -20.24 -3.52 -1.63
N PHE A 57 -20.06 -4.25 -0.52
CA PHE A 57 -20.95 -5.33 -0.09
C PHE A 57 -21.54 -5.01 1.29
N GLY A 58 -22.83 -5.28 1.51
CA GLY A 58 -23.45 -5.21 2.84
C GLY A 58 -24.00 -3.85 3.30
N HIS A 59 -24.26 -2.92 2.38
CA HIS A 59 -24.89 -1.63 2.66
C HIS A 59 -26.19 -1.52 1.84
N GLN A 60 -27.33 -1.35 2.54
CA GLN A 60 -28.58 -0.79 2.03
C GLN A 60 -28.88 0.46 2.83
#